data_AF-A0A933VMI2-F1
#
_entry.id   AF-A0A933VMI2-F1
#
_cell.length_a   1.000
_cell.length_b   1.000
_cell.length_c   1.000
_cell.angle_alpha   90.00
_cell.angle_beta   90.00
_cell.angle_gamma   90.00
#
_symmetry.space_group_name_H-M   'P 1'
#
loop_
_entity.id
_entity.type
_entity.pdbx_description
1 polymer ?
#
loop_
_entity_poly.entity_id
_entity_poly.type
_entity_poly.pdbx_seq_one_letter_code
_entity_poly.pdbx_strand_id
1 'polypeptide(L)'
;MPWGRCEIEGLKVRIPSAARAAGAGDNHLTVVDQASGWEYDLWAVQDKPPGGGSLRFAWGGRTRIDGDGLGSGATAAGFGGLAGIIRAPELAAGRIEHALFLVAPCDSGRRVHPASGSGRPCSALGLPADDAPPMGARLQLDLSHAELAALDVPQWKRAILTAMAKYGMYLGDTGGETWGVQAESGLTYTSFGVEDQLAAFARWAGAPAWEDHYVLGLRDGVDWARRLRVVDPCVTAGTC
;
A
#
# COMPACT_ATOMS: atom_id res chain seq x y z
N MET A 1 20.30 15.55 0.12
CA MET A 1 20.79 15.60 1.52
C MET A 1 20.85 14.16 2.02
N PRO A 2 21.81 13.76 2.86
CA PRO A 2 21.76 12.44 3.48
C PRO A 2 20.51 12.39 4.36
N TRP A 3 19.73 11.33 4.27
CA TRP A 3 18.45 11.14 4.98
C TRP A 3 18.59 10.98 6.50
N GLY A 4 19.79 11.24 7.05
CA GLY A 4 20.14 11.01 8.44
C GLY A 4 20.55 9.56 8.70
N ARG A 5 20.48 9.15 9.97
CA ARG A 5 20.64 7.75 10.38
C ARG A 5 19.27 7.07 10.29
N CYS A 6 19.22 5.87 9.69
CA CYS A 6 18.00 5.10 9.65
C CYS A 6 17.61 4.63 11.07
N GLU A 7 16.34 4.78 11.45
CA GLU A 7 15.83 4.48 12.80
C GLU A 7 16.15 3.05 13.25
N ILE A 8 16.08 2.11 12.31
CA ILE A 8 16.26 0.68 12.58
C ILE A 8 17.70 0.20 12.35
N GLU A 9 18.64 1.12 12.03
CA GLU A 9 20.04 0.78 11.83
C GLU A 9 20.72 0.31 13.12
N GLY A 10 21.29 -0.90 13.08
CA GLY A 10 21.96 -1.55 14.21
C GLY A 10 21.04 -2.34 15.13
N LEU A 11 19.72 -2.38 14.85
CA LEU A 11 18.81 -3.24 15.57
C LEU A 11 19.01 -4.71 15.19
N LYS A 12 18.70 -5.60 16.14
CA LYS A 12 18.58 -7.04 15.88
C LYS A 12 17.10 -7.38 15.71
N VAL A 13 16.74 -7.89 14.54
CA VAL A 13 15.37 -8.26 14.19
C VAL A 13 15.32 -9.76 13.87
N ARG A 14 14.27 -10.44 14.34
CA ARG A 14 14.04 -11.86 14.04
C ARG A 14 13.30 -11.97 12.73
N ILE A 15 14.04 -12.25 11.66
CA ILE A 15 13.46 -12.42 10.32
C ILE A 15 13.54 -13.90 9.94
N PRO A 16 12.42 -14.55 9.55
CA PRO A 16 12.47 -15.91 9.05
C PRO A 16 13.44 -16.06 7.86
N SER A 17 14.23 -17.13 7.83
CA SER A 17 15.17 -17.40 6.73
C SER A 17 14.48 -17.45 5.37
N ALA A 18 13.27 -18.00 5.35
CA ALA A 18 12.43 -18.17 4.17
C ALA A 18 11.88 -16.84 3.62
N ALA A 19 11.71 -15.81 4.45
CA ALA A 19 11.18 -14.51 4.01
C ALA A 19 11.99 -13.96 2.82
N ARG A 20 11.30 -13.28 1.91
CA ARG A 20 11.90 -12.68 0.72
C ARG A 20 11.40 -11.24 0.60
N ALA A 21 12.31 -10.34 0.22
CA ALA A 21 11.90 -9.04 -0.24
C ALA A 21 11.09 -9.16 -1.54
N ALA A 22 10.21 -8.20 -1.78
CA ALA A 22 9.44 -8.09 -3.02
C ALA A 22 10.37 -8.14 -4.23
N GLY A 23 9.90 -8.74 -5.32
CA GLY A 23 10.59 -8.67 -6.61
C GLY A 23 10.51 -7.27 -7.22
N ALA A 24 11.18 -7.09 -8.36
CA ALA A 24 11.34 -5.80 -9.05
C ALA A 24 12.14 -4.75 -8.23
N GLY A 25 12.25 -3.53 -8.75
CA GLY A 25 13.29 -2.56 -8.34
C GLY A 25 13.30 -2.16 -6.86
N ASP A 26 12.15 -2.11 -6.18
CA ASP A 26 12.06 -1.51 -4.84
C ASP A 26 12.39 -2.46 -3.69
N ASN A 27 12.39 -3.78 -3.91
CA ASN A 27 12.81 -4.81 -2.95
C ASN A 27 12.32 -4.56 -1.51
N HIS A 28 11.04 -4.23 -1.35
CA HIS A 28 10.44 -4.00 -0.03
C HIS A 28 10.38 -5.28 0.80
N LEU A 29 10.60 -5.17 2.10
CA LEU A 29 10.36 -6.27 3.04
C LEU A 29 9.72 -5.73 4.30
N THR A 30 8.55 -6.29 4.65
CA THR A 30 7.88 -6.03 5.92
C THR A 30 8.02 -7.26 6.82
N VAL A 31 8.38 -7.05 8.08
CA VAL A 31 8.55 -8.11 9.08
C VAL A 31 7.75 -7.76 10.32
N VAL A 32 6.81 -8.62 10.69
CA VAL A 32 6.06 -8.49 11.95
C VAL A 32 6.69 -9.37 13.02
N ASP A 33 7.19 -8.74 14.09
CA ASP A 33 7.54 -9.42 15.33
C ASP A 33 6.36 -9.36 16.30
N GLN A 34 5.51 -10.39 16.25
CA GLN A 34 4.31 -10.48 17.09
C GLN A 34 4.62 -10.48 18.59
N ALA A 35 5.79 -10.96 19.01
CA ALA A 35 6.13 -11.04 20.42
C ALA A 35 6.51 -9.67 20.99
N SER A 36 7.09 -8.79 20.17
CA SER A 36 7.41 -7.42 20.57
C SER A 36 6.36 -6.40 20.14
N GLY A 37 5.45 -6.76 19.23
CA GLY A 37 4.39 -5.90 18.69
C GLY A 37 4.88 -4.87 17.67
N TRP A 38 6.03 -5.12 17.04
CA TRP A 38 6.62 -4.23 16.05
C TRP A 38 6.49 -4.79 14.64
N GLU A 39 6.15 -3.91 13.71
CA GLU A 39 6.31 -4.09 12.28
C GLU A 39 7.56 -3.33 11.85
N TYR A 40 8.45 -3.99 11.13
CA TYR A 40 9.66 -3.40 10.55
C TYR A 40 9.51 -3.37 9.05
N ASP A 41 9.68 -2.20 8.44
CA ASP A 41 9.59 -2.03 7.00
C ASP A 41 10.92 -1.59 6.43
N LEU A 42 11.34 -2.25 5.36
CA LEU A 42 12.62 -2.08 4.70
C LEU A 42 12.36 -1.75 3.23
N TRP A 43 13.08 -0.76 2.71
CA TRP A 43 13.11 -0.40 1.30
C TRP A 43 14.47 -0.70 0.67
N ALA A 44 14.44 -1.16 -0.57
CA ALA A 44 15.59 -1.56 -1.37
C ALA A 44 16.51 -2.53 -0.62
N VAL A 45 15.95 -3.64 -0.14
CA VAL A 45 16.73 -4.73 0.46
C VAL A 45 17.69 -5.30 -0.58
N GLN A 46 18.98 -5.21 -0.29
CA GLN A 46 20.07 -5.67 -1.16
C GLN A 46 20.49 -7.09 -0.78
N ASP A 47 20.59 -7.37 0.52
CA ASP A 47 21.02 -8.67 1.02
C ASP A 47 20.34 -9.05 2.31
N LYS A 48 19.85 -10.29 2.35
CA LYS A 48 19.36 -10.96 3.56
C LYS A 48 19.97 -12.36 3.67
N PRO A 49 21.06 -12.55 4.45
CA PRO A 49 21.75 -13.83 4.54
C PRO A 49 20.85 -14.92 5.16
N PRO A 50 20.82 -16.15 4.58
CA PRO A 50 20.12 -17.28 5.17
C PRO A 50 20.79 -17.68 6.50
N GLY A 51 19.99 -18.01 7.52
CA GLY A 51 20.51 -18.37 8.84
C GLY A 51 20.94 -17.18 9.71
N GLY A 52 20.74 -15.95 9.24
CA GLY A 52 21.05 -14.72 9.98
C GLY A 52 22.37 -14.06 9.57
N GLY A 53 22.56 -12.82 10.01
CA GLY A 53 23.72 -11.99 9.66
C GLY A 53 23.33 -10.53 9.45
N SER A 54 24.18 -9.79 8.74
CA SER A 54 23.93 -8.38 8.40
C SER A 54 22.92 -8.26 7.26
N LEU A 55 21.77 -7.64 7.55
CA LEU A 55 20.77 -7.24 6.56
C LEU A 55 21.20 -5.91 5.93
N ARG A 56 21.32 -5.86 4.59
CA ARG A 56 21.62 -4.61 3.86
C ARG A 56 20.38 -4.13 3.12
N PHE A 57 20.07 -2.84 3.27
CA PHE A 57 18.92 -2.17 2.68
C PHE A 57 19.21 -0.66 2.59
N ALA A 58 18.46 0.09 1.78
CA ALA A 58 18.72 1.52 1.60
C ALA A 58 18.12 2.38 2.71
N TRP A 59 16.86 2.09 3.09
CA TRP A 59 16.17 2.82 4.15
C TRP A 59 15.05 1.99 4.78
N GLY A 60 14.54 2.43 5.93
CA GLY A 60 13.49 1.70 6.63
C GLY A 60 13.10 2.37 7.95
N GLY A 61 12.11 1.78 8.60
CA GLY A 61 11.61 2.22 9.90
C GLY A 61 10.80 1.11 10.55
N ARG A 62 10.12 1.44 11.65
CA ARG A 62 9.19 0.52 12.28
C ARG A 62 7.99 1.25 12.85
N THR A 63 6.87 0.55 12.93
CA THR A 63 5.67 1.04 13.60
C THR A 63 5.05 -0.05 14.47
N ARG A 64 4.13 0.37 15.33
CA ARG A 64 3.40 -0.50 16.23
C ARG A 64 2.27 -1.20 15.47
N ILE A 65 2.15 -2.52 15.60
CA ILE A 65 1.04 -3.26 14.97
C ILE A 65 -0.31 -2.95 15.60
N ASP A 66 -0.29 -2.41 16.82
CA ASP A 66 -1.44 -1.89 17.57
C ASP A 66 -1.51 -0.35 17.53
N GLY A 67 -0.74 0.29 16.64
CA GLY A 67 -0.67 1.74 16.46
C GLY A 67 -1.53 2.27 15.33
N ASP A 68 -1.21 3.49 14.90
CA ASP A 68 -1.90 4.20 13.80
C ASP A 68 -1.36 3.85 12.41
N GLY A 69 -0.34 2.99 12.32
CA GLY A 69 0.32 2.61 11.08
C GLY A 69 1.20 3.70 10.47
N LEU A 70 1.57 4.73 11.25
CA LEU A 70 2.41 5.84 10.81
C LEU A 70 3.82 5.75 11.41
N GLY A 71 4.73 6.58 10.91
CA GLY A 71 6.08 6.73 11.43
C GLY A 71 7.07 5.65 11.00
N SER A 72 6.67 4.76 10.07
CA SER A 72 7.63 3.88 9.41
C SER A 72 8.44 4.66 8.37
N GLY A 73 9.46 4.02 7.80
CA GLY A 73 10.43 4.68 6.91
C GLY A 73 10.52 4.08 5.52
N ALA A 74 9.89 2.95 5.23
CA ALA A 74 10.11 2.31 3.92
C ALA A 74 9.30 2.98 2.80
N THR A 75 8.08 3.43 3.08
CA THR A 75 7.23 4.09 2.07
C THR A 75 7.52 5.58 2.01
N ALA A 76 7.26 6.20 0.86
CA ALA A 76 7.51 7.64 0.69
C ALA A 76 6.68 8.53 1.65
N ALA A 77 5.46 8.10 2.01
CA ALA A 77 4.64 8.78 3.01
C ALA A 77 5.05 8.51 4.47
N GLY A 78 5.85 7.48 4.72
CA GLY A 78 6.17 7.02 6.08
C GLY A 78 5.04 6.22 6.75
N PHE A 79 4.19 5.59 5.96
CA PHE A 79 3.21 4.60 6.43
C PHE A 79 3.89 3.24 6.62
N GLY A 80 3.39 2.44 7.56
CA GLY A 80 3.76 1.04 7.71
C GLY A 80 3.41 0.24 6.46
N GLY A 81 4.16 -0.82 6.17
CA GLY A 81 3.95 -1.67 5.00
C GLY A 81 2.63 -2.46 5.02
N LEU A 82 2.03 -2.66 6.20
CA LEU A 82 0.71 -3.25 6.37
C LEU A 82 -0.43 -2.22 6.41
N ALA A 83 -0.11 -0.93 6.50
CA ALA A 83 -1.13 0.11 6.64
C ALA A 83 -1.90 0.25 5.31
N GLY A 84 -3.18 -0.15 5.32
CA GLY A 84 -4.09 0.03 4.19
C GLY A 84 -3.96 -0.97 3.05
N ILE A 85 -3.19 -2.05 3.21
CA ILE A 85 -3.14 -3.13 2.22
C ILE A 85 -4.42 -3.97 2.25
N ILE A 86 -4.82 -4.49 1.10
CA ILE A 86 -5.97 -5.38 0.95
C ILE A 86 -5.53 -6.83 1.14
N ARG A 87 -6.28 -7.62 1.92
CA ARG A 87 -6.02 -9.05 2.13
C ARG A 87 -7.11 -9.94 1.53
N ALA A 88 -6.74 -11.16 1.17
CA ALA A 88 -7.67 -12.13 0.59
C ALA A 88 -8.91 -12.41 1.47
N PRO A 89 -8.81 -12.54 2.82
CA PRO A 89 -9.99 -12.74 3.66
C PRO A 89 -11.01 -11.60 3.61
N GLU A 90 -10.56 -10.36 3.37
CA GLU A 90 -11.44 -9.18 3.29
C GLU A 90 -12.23 -9.19 1.97
N LEU A 91 -11.57 -9.60 0.88
CA LEU A 91 -12.22 -9.80 -0.42
C LEU A 91 -13.22 -10.96 -0.37
N ALA A 92 -12.86 -12.07 0.27
CA ALA A 92 -13.73 -13.23 0.45
C ALA A 92 -14.94 -12.91 1.34
N ALA A 93 -14.76 -12.10 2.39
CA ALA A 93 -15.84 -11.63 3.24
C ALA A 93 -16.71 -10.54 2.58
N GLY A 94 -16.23 -9.96 1.46
CA GLY A 94 -16.88 -8.85 0.79
C GLY A 94 -16.90 -7.55 1.60
N ARG A 95 -15.96 -7.38 2.54
CA ARG A 95 -15.88 -6.21 3.43
C ARG A 95 -14.43 -5.87 3.73
N ILE A 96 -14.07 -4.61 3.48
CA ILE A 96 -12.80 -4.01 3.87
C ILE A 96 -13.15 -2.82 4.77
N GLU A 97 -12.63 -2.82 6.01
CA GLU A 97 -13.06 -1.88 7.06
C GLU A 97 -12.02 -0.81 7.41
N HIS A 98 -11.13 -0.52 6.47
CA HIS A 98 -10.07 0.48 6.60
C HIS A 98 -9.89 1.29 5.31
N ALA A 99 -9.15 2.40 5.41
CA ALA A 99 -8.70 3.17 4.24
C ALA A 99 -7.61 2.39 3.48
N LEU A 100 -7.50 2.62 2.18
CA LEU A 100 -6.58 1.86 1.33
C LEU A 100 -5.27 2.61 1.09
N PHE A 101 -4.18 1.87 0.93
CA PHE A 101 -2.90 2.41 0.47
C PHE A 101 -2.97 2.65 -1.03
N LEU A 102 -2.78 3.90 -1.46
CA LEU A 102 -2.74 4.31 -2.86
C LEU A 102 -1.29 4.54 -3.31
N VAL A 103 -0.93 3.95 -4.45
CA VAL A 103 0.27 4.28 -5.21
C VAL A 103 -0.17 5.05 -6.46
N ALA A 104 0.54 6.11 -6.83
CA ALA A 104 0.35 6.83 -8.09
C ALA A 104 1.67 7.00 -8.84
N PRO A 105 1.71 7.28 -10.15
CA PRO A 105 2.98 7.40 -10.88
C PRO A 105 3.92 8.49 -10.35
N CYS A 106 3.34 9.54 -9.79
CA CYS A 106 4.03 10.68 -9.21
C CYS A 106 3.11 11.46 -8.25
N ASP A 107 3.69 12.37 -7.46
CA ASP A 107 2.99 13.33 -6.59
C ASP A 107 3.31 14.79 -6.96
N SER A 108 2.79 15.76 -6.22
CA SER A 108 3.12 17.18 -6.44
C SER A 108 4.49 17.62 -5.89
N GLY A 109 5.27 16.73 -5.28
CA GLY A 109 6.46 17.06 -4.48
C GLY A 109 6.15 17.75 -3.14
N ARG A 110 4.87 17.93 -2.80
CA ARG A 110 4.40 18.42 -1.51
C ARG A 110 3.84 17.25 -0.69
N ARG A 111 3.69 17.47 0.61
CA ARG A 111 3.09 16.50 1.53
C ARG A 111 2.06 17.16 2.44
N VAL A 112 1.06 16.37 2.85
CA VAL A 112 0.04 16.72 3.83
C VAL A 112 -0.11 15.59 4.85
N HIS A 113 -0.66 15.88 6.03
CA HIS A 113 -0.95 14.85 7.03
C HIS A 113 -1.81 13.73 6.42
N PRO A 114 -1.51 12.44 6.69
CA PRO A 114 -0.54 11.93 7.66
C PRO A 114 0.88 11.70 7.13
N ALA A 115 1.19 12.05 5.88
CA ALA A 115 2.51 11.78 5.32
C ALA A 115 3.62 12.63 5.96
N SER A 116 4.77 11.99 6.20
CA SER A 116 5.99 12.62 6.70
C SER A 116 7.01 12.95 5.59
N GLY A 117 6.85 12.32 4.42
CA GLY A 117 7.71 12.49 3.25
C GLY A 117 6.95 12.74 1.95
N SER A 118 7.66 12.63 0.83
CA SER A 118 7.16 12.73 -0.55
C SER A 118 7.92 11.77 -1.45
N GLY A 119 7.30 11.33 -2.53
CA GLY A 119 7.87 10.42 -3.51
C GLY A 119 8.47 11.14 -4.71
N ARG A 120 8.33 10.52 -5.88
CA ARG A 120 8.73 11.10 -7.17
C ARG A 120 7.74 12.19 -7.59
N PRO A 121 8.16 13.45 -7.73
CA PRO A 121 7.27 14.51 -8.18
C PRO A 121 6.97 14.39 -9.68
N CYS A 122 5.78 14.83 -10.10
CA CYS A 122 5.38 14.78 -11.51
C CYS A 122 6.27 15.63 -12.42
N SER A 123 6.89 16.68 -11.89
CA SER A 123 7.91 17.46 -12.59
C SER A 123 9.14 16.64 -13.01
N ALA A 124 9.50 15.60 -12.25
CA ALA A 124 10.59 14.68 -12.61
C ALA A 124 10.22 13.78 -13.81
N LEU A 125 8.94 13.68 -14.15
CA LEU A 125 8.43 13.00 -15.34
C LEU A 125 8.13 13.97 -16.50
N GLY A 126 8.44 15.27 -16.34
CA GLY A 126 8.07 16.30 -17.32
C GLY A 126 6.56 16.60 -17.36
N LEU A 127 5.81 16.23 -16.32
CA LEU A 127 4.38 16.46 -16.19
C LEU A 127 4.09 17.68 -15.30
N PRO A 128 2.97 18.39 -15.50
CA PRO A 128 2.54 19.45 -14.58
C PRO A 128 2.35 18.92 -13.16
N ALA A 129 2.92 19.61 -12.17
CA ALA A 129 2.82 19.21 -10.75
C ALA A 129 1.65 19.86 -10.01
N ASP A 130 1.03 20.90 -10.57
CA ASP A 130 0.00 21.70 -9.89
C ASP A 130 -1.30 20.91 -9.66
N ASP A 131 -1.65 20.01 -10.58
CA ASP A 131 -2.83 19.14 -10.51
C ASP A 131 -2.56 17.80 -9.81
N ALA A 132 -1.30 17.53 -9.45
CA ALA A 132 -0.95 16.29 -8.79
C ALA A 132 -1.33 16.33 -7.29
N PRO A 133 -1.90 15.25 -6.72
CA PRO A 133 -2.13 15.19 -5.28
C PRO A 133 -0.79 15.26 -4.51
N PRO A 134 -0.74 15.95 -3.36
CA PRO A 134 0.40 15.83 -2.45
C PRO A 134 0.46 14.43 -1.83
N MET A 135 1.66 13.98 -1.46
CA MET A 135 1.82 12.77 -0.67
C MET A 135 1.00 12.87 0.62
N GLY A 136 0.35 11.78 1.03
CA GLY A 136 -0.58 11.75 2.16
C GLY A 136 -1.99 12.26 1.86
N ALA A 137 -2.26 12.76 0.64
CA ALA A 137 -3.61 13.15 0.26
C ALA A 137 -4.59 11.97 0.39
N ARG A 138 -5.75 12.24 0.96
CA ARG A 138 -6.86 11.29 1.01
C ARG A 138 -7.75 11.50 -0.21
N LEU A 139 -7.79 10.51 -1.10
CA LEU A 139 -8.74 10.45 -2.20
C LEU A 139 -9.95 9.62 -1.77
N GLN A 140 -11.14 10.02 -2.18
CA GLN A 140 -12.38 9.33 -1.82
C GLN A 140 -13.26 9.14 -3.04
N LEU A 141 -13.89 7.97 -3.12
CA LEU A 141 -14.87 7.67 -4.15
C LEU A 141 -16.22 8.30 -3.77
N ASP A 142 -16.71 9.20 -4.59
CA ASP A 142 -17.99 9.88 -4.41
C ASP A 142 -19.15 9.07 -5.00
N LEU A 143 -19.43 7.95 -4.33
CA LEU A 143 -20.61 7.14 -4.54
C LEU A 143 -21.33 6.91 -3.22
N SER A 144 -22.63 7.17 -3.22
CA SER A 144 -23.52 6.81 -2.12
C SER A 144 -23.63 5.30 -1.95
N HIS A 145 -24.11 4.85 -0.79
CA HIS A 145 -24.39 3.43 -0.55
C HIS A 145 -25.39 2.85 -1.56
N ALA A 146 -26.40 3.64 -1.97
CA ALA A 146 -27.39 3.21 -2.96
C ALA A 146 -26.77 3.06 -4.36
N GLU A 147 -25.92 4.00 -4.79
CA GLU A 147 -25.20 3.88 -6.06
C GLU A 147 -24.25 2.67 -6.06
N LEU A 148 -23.50 2.46 -4.96
CA LEU A 148 -22.63 1.29 -4.80
C LEU A 148 -23.42 -0.02 -4.85
N ALA A 149 -24.61 -0.08 -4.26
CA ALA A 149 -25.49 -1.25 -4.29
C ALA A 149 -26.08 -1.50 -5.71
N ALA A 150 -26.26 -0.46 -6.50
CA ALA A 150 -26.78 -0.54 -7.86
C ALA A 150 -25.74 -0.97 -8.91
N LEU A 151 -24.44 -0.90 -8.61
CA LEU A 151 -23.40 -1.34 -9.54
C LEU A 151 -23.52 -2.84 -9.86
N ASP A 152 -23.40 -3.20 -11.13
CA ASP A 152 -23.28 -4.59 -11.58
C ASP A 152 -21.81 -5.02 -11.57
N VAL A 153 -21.30 -5.27 -10.36
CA VAL A 153 -19.92 -5.67 -10.11
C VAL A 153 -19.86 -6.83 -9.12
N PRO A 154 -18.85 -7.71 -9.23
CA PRO A 154 -18.67 -8.81 -8.29
C PRO A 154 -18.46 -8.30 -6.86
N GLN A 155 -18.81 -9.14 -5.88
CA GLN A 155 -18.79 -8.79 -4.45
C GLN A 155 -17.44 -8.22 -3.99
N TRP A 156 -16.33 -8.81 -4.43
CA TRP A 156 -14.99 -8.35 -4.07
C TRP A 156 -14.69 -6.94 -4.56
N LYS A 157 -15.16 -6.59 -5.78
CA LYS A 157 -14.98 -5.25 -6.34
C LYS A 157 -15.84 -4.26 -5.59
N ARG A 158 -17.08 -4.65 -5.27
CA ARG A 158 -17.97 -3.83 -4.43
C ARG A 158 -17.37 -3.58 -3.05
N ALA A 159 -16.68 -4.54 -2.45
CA ALA A 159 -16.00 -4.38 -1.17
C ALA A 159 -14.92 -3.29 -1.24
N ILE A 160 -14.08 -3.33 -2.27
CA ILE A 160 -13.04 -2.31 -2.53
C ILE A 160 -13.67 -0.93 -2.74
N LEU A 161 -14.67 -0.82 -3.63
CA LEU A 161 -15.35 0.46 -3.90
C LEU A 161 -16.05 1.02 -2.66
N THR A 162 -16.63 0.14 -1.83
CA THR A 162 -17.23 0.54 -0.55
C THR A 162 -16.18 1.09 0.40
N ALA A 163 -15.00 0.49 0.49
CA ALA A 163 -13.90 1.02 1.30
C ALA A 163 -13.39 2.36 0.77
N MET A 164 -13.24 2.51 -0.55
CA MET A 164 -12.87 3.77 -1.18
C MET A 164 -13.89 4.89 -0.92
N ALA A 165 -15.18 4.56 -0.89
CA ALA A 165 -16.21 5.56 -0.61
C ALA A 165 -16.31 5.90 0.87
N LYS A 166 -16.24 4.89 1.75
CA LYS A 166 -16.42 5.08 3.21
C LYS A 166 -15.16 5.60 3.90
N TYR A 167 -14.01 4.98 3.62
CA TYR A 167 -12.74 5.25 4.29
C TYR A 167 -11.77 6.04 3.42
N GLY A 168 -11.87 5.94 2.10
CA GLY A 168 -10.95 6.61 1.18
C GLY A 168 -9.64 5.85 1.00
N MET A 169 -8.71 6.48 0.28
CA MET A 169 -7.41 5.95 -0.05
C MET A 169 -6.36 7.03 0.21
N TYR A 170 -5.25 6.70 0.85
CA TYR A 170 -4.17 7.63 1.14
C TYR A 170 -3.03 7.43 0.16
N LEU A 171 -2.60 8.48 -0.51
CA LEU A 171 -1.39 8.44 -1.34
C LEU A 171 -0.18 8.16 -0.44
N GLY A 172 0.33 6.93 -0.51
CA GLY A 172 1.38 6.42 0.36
C GLY A 172 2.73 6.29 -0.33
N ASP A 173 2.73 6.12 -1.65
CA ASP A 173 3.94 6.03 -2.44
C ASP A 173 3.75 6.45 -3.90
N THR A 174 4.86 6.59 -4.62
CA THR A 174 4.89 6.79 -6.06
C THR A 174 5.52 5.61 -6.80
N GLY A 175 4.86 5.11 -7.83
CA GLY A 175 5.34 3.97 -8.61
C GLY A 175 4.39 3.59 -9.74
N GLY A 176 4.86 2.73 -10.63
CA GLY A 176 4.09 2.25 -11.78
C GLY A 176 3.76 3.32 -12.84
N GLU A 177 2.99 2.92 -13.84
CA GLU A 177 2.53 3.77 -14.95
C GLU A 177 1.13 4.35 -14.71
N THR A 178 0.36 3.72 -13.82
CA THR A 178 -1.01 4.07 -13.44
C THR A 178 -1.13 4.01 -11.93
N TRP A 179 -2.15 4.66 -11.37
CA TRP A 179 -2.44 4.51 -9.94
C TRP A 179 -3.00 3.11 -9.64
N GLY A 180 -2.85 2.68 -8.39
CA GLY A 180 -3.35 1.41 -7.90
C GLY A 180 -3.44 1.38 -6.39
N VAL A 181 -4.20 0.43 -5.85
CA VAL A 181 -4.24 0.15 -4.41
C VAL A 181 -3.42 -1.09 -4.09
N GLN A 182 -2.78 -1.10 -2.93
CA GLN A 182 -1.89 -2.19 -2.56
C GLN A 182 -2.65 -3.37 -1.96
N ALA A 183 -2.21 -4.57 -2.29
CA ALA A 183 -2.68 -5.82 -1.70
C ALA A 183 -1.50 -6.57 -1.08
N GLU A 184 -1.80 -7.47 -0.15
CA GLU A 184 -0.80 -8.34 0.50
C GLU A 184 0.05 -9.08 -0.54
N SER A 185 1.37 -9.09 -0.35
CA SER A 185 2.24 -9.79 -1.28
C SER A 185 2.02 -11.31 -1.20
N GLY A 186 1.92 -11.98 -2.36
CA GLY A 186 1.92 -13.44 -2.42
C GLY A 186 3.16 -14.08 -1.78
N LEU A 187 4.29 -13.36 -1.73
CA LEU A 187 5.53 -13.81 -1.06
C LEU A 187 5.35 -14.04 0.44
N THR A 188 4.34 -13.44 1.08
CA THR A 188 3.95 -13.75 2.47
C THR A 188 3.69 -15.24 2.65
N TYR A 189 3.19 -15.92 1.61
CA TYR A 189 2.86 -17.34 1.62
C TYR A 189 3.88 -18.18 0.85
N THR A 190 4.16 -17.81 -0.40
CA THR A 190 4.94 -18.64 -1.33
C THR A 190 6.38 -18.80 -0.90
N SER A 191 6.96 -17.80 -0.22
CA SER A 191 8.31 -17.90 0.34
C SER A 191 8.44 -18.98 1.43
N PHE A 192 7.32 -19.35 2.06
CA PHE A 192 7.22 -20.42 3.07
C PHE A 192 6.66 -21.73 2.50
N GLY A 193 6.52 -21.85 1.18
CA GLY A 193 5.94 -23.04 0.54
C GLY A 193 4.43 -23.16 0.73
N VAL A 194 3.75 -22.07 1.08
CA VAL A 194 2.29 -21.99 1.19
C VAL A 194 1.73 -21.30 -0.05
N GLU A 195 0.54 -21.72 -0.48
CA GLU A 195 -0.15 -21.09 -1.59
C GLU A 195 -0.48 -19.62 -1.32
N ASP A 196 -0.25 -18.76 -2.32
CA ASP A 196 -0.68 -17.37 -2.33
C ASP A 196 -2.21 -17.28 -2.20
N GLN A 197 -2.67 -16.69 -1.08
CA GLN A 197 -4.08 -16.57 -0.76
C GLN A 197 -4.82 -15.61 -1.69
N LEU A 198 -4.18 -14.56 -2.21
CA LEU A 198 -4.81 -13.68 -3.20
C LEU A 198 -4.91 -14.37 -4.56
N ALA A 199 -3.91 -15.14 -4.98
CA ALA A 199 -4.00 -15.95 -6.18
C ALA A 199 -5.10 -17.03 -6.05
N ALA A 200 -5.20 -17.68 -4.90
CA ALA A 200 -6.26 -18.65 -4.61
C ALA A 200 -7.65 -18.00 -4.65
N PHE A 201 -7.80 -16.84 -4.02
CA PHE A 201 -9.01 -16.04 -4.09
C PHE A 201 -9.35 -15.63 -5.52
N ALA A 202 -8.38 -15.14 -6.29
CA ALA A 202 -8.60 -14.67 -7.66
C ALA A 202 -9.05 -15.81 -8.58
N ARG A 203 -8.49 -17.02 -8.44
CA ARG A 203 -9.00 -18.23 -9.11
C ARG A 203 -10.44 -18.53 -8.75
N TRP A 204 -10.76 -18.53 -7.46
CA TRP A 204 -12.12 -18.78 -6.99
C TRP A 204 -13.10 -17.74 -7.53
N ALA A 205 -12.68 -16.47 -7.62
CA ALA A 205 -13.47 -15.38 -8.18
C ALA A 205 -13.57 -15.39 -9.71
N GLY A 206 -12.93 -16.34 -10.39
CA GLY A 206 -12.91 -16.42 -11.86
C GLY A 206 -12.15 -15.29 -12.52
N ALA A 207 -11.17 -14.69 -11.82
CA ALA A 207 -10.35 -13.62 -12.37
C ALA A 207 -9.51 -14.14 -13.56
N PRO A 208 -9.36 -13.34 -14.64
CA PRO A 208 -8.50 -13.73 -15.74
C PRO A 208 -7.04 -13.83 -15.26
N ALA A 209 -6.35 -14.86 -15.73
CA ALA A 209 -4.90 -14.96 -15.61
C ALA A 209 -4.25 -14.25 -16.79
N TRP A 210 -3.20 -13.48 -16.52
CA TRP A 210 -2.31 -12.94 -17.53
C TRP A 210 -0.88 -13.31 -17.12
N GLU A 211 -0.19 -14.02 -18.02
CA GLU A 211 1.12 -14.62 -17.75
C GLU A 211 1.12 -15.47 -16.45
N ASP A 212 1.83 -15.02 -15.43
CA ASP A 212 2.02 -15.70 -14.15
C ASP A 212 1.18 -15.13 -12.99
N HIS A 213 0.24 -14.22 -13.27
CA HIS A 213 -0.56 -13.55 -12.25
C HIS A 213 -2.04 -13.43 -12.62
N TYR A 214 -2.87 -13.11 -11.61
CA TYR A 214 -4.29 -12.87 -11.77
C TYR A 214 -4.59 -11.37 -11.80
N VAL A 215 -5.53 -10.96 -12.66
CA VAL A 215 -5.93 -9.57 -12.81
C VAL A 215 -7.31 -9.33 -12.20
N LEU A 216 -7.35 -8.64 -11.07
CA LEU A 216 -8.58 -8.12 -10.47
C LEU A 216 -8.88 -6.74 -11.04
N GLY A 217 -9.72 -6.69 -12.08
CA GLY A 217 -10.02 -5.47 -12.83
C GLY A 217 -10.78 -4.40 -12.04
N LEU A 218 -10.06 -3.45 -11.44
CA LEU A 218 -10.66 -2.30 -10.76
C LEU A 218 -11.09 -1.19 -11.74
N ARG A 219 -10.40 -1.07 -12.89
CA ARG A 219 -10.54 0.04 -13.86
C ARG A 219 -11.98 0.31 -14.32
N ASP A 220 -12.75 -0.73 -14.64
CA ASP A 220 -14.02 -0.54 -15.34
C ASP A 220 -15.20 -0.30 -14.37
N GLY A 221 -16.35 0.14 -14.87
CA GLY A 221 -17.59 0.24 -14.09
C GLY A 221 -17.68 1.44 -13.12
N VAL A 222 -16.68 2.33 -13.12
CA VAL A 222 -16.70 3.61 -12.39
C VAL A 222 -16.17 4.71 -13.30
N ASP A 223 -16.87 5.84 -13.36
CA ASP A 223 -16.38 7.06 -14.00
C ASP A 223 -15.37 7.76 -13.07
N TRP A 224 -14.14 7.22 -13.01
CA TRP A 224 -13.10 7.67 -12.09
C TRP A 224 -12.81 9.17 -12.21
N ALA A 225 -12.87 9.72 -13.43
CA ALA A 225 -12.60 11.14 -13.67
C ALA A 225 -13.63 12.06 -13.00
N ARG A 226 -14.87 11.59 -12.81
CA ARG A 226 -15.93 12.38 -12.17
C ARG A 226 -16.23 11.97 -10.73
N ARG A 227 -15.89 10.73 -10.36
CA ARG A 227 -16.24 10.15 -9.07
C ARG A 227 -15.11 10.13 -8.07
N LEU A 228 -13.87 10.40 -8.48
CA LEU A 228 -12.75 10.49 -7.54
C LEU A 228 -12.53 11.94 -7.13
N ARG A 229 -12.53 12.20 -5.82
CA ARG A 229 -12.27 13.53 -5.25
C ARG A 229 -11.13 13.49 -4.25
N VAL A 230 -10.38 14.58 -4.17
CA VAL A 230 -9.41 14.80 -3.08
C VAL A 230 -10.17 15.40 -1.90
N VAL A 231 -10.06 14.77 -0.73
CA VAL A 231 -10.62 15.30 0.52
C VAL A 231 -9.71 16.40 1.03
N ASP A 232 -10.30 17.48 1.56
CA ASP A 232 -9.53 18.59 2.12
C ASP A 232 -8.56 18.09 3.22
N PRO A 233 -7.26 18.45 3.17
CA PRO A 233 -6.30 18.06 4.18
C PRO A 233 -6.70 18.37 5.62
N CYS A 234 -7.49 19.44 5.87
CA CYS A 234 -7.92 19.77 7.24
C CYS A 234 -8.83 18.70 7.83
N VAL A 235 -9.67 18.05 7.02
CA VAL A 235 -10.55 16.96 7.46
C VAL A 235 -9.73 15.76 7.90
N THR A 236 -8.69 15.42 7.13
CA THR A 236 -7.77 14.34 7.45
C THR A 236 -6.93 14.65 8.70
N ALA A 237 -6.59 15.92 8.91
CA ALA A 237 -5.85 16.39 10.08
C ALA A 237 -6.74 16.60 11.32
N GLY A 238 -8.07 16.51 11.19
CA GLY A 238 -9.02 16.84 12.26
C GLY A 238 -8.96 18.30 12.69
N THR A 239 -8.54 19.20 11.80
CA THR A 239 -8.48 20.65 12.03
C THR A 239 -9.67 21.40 11.44
N CYS A 240 -10.50 20.67 10.69
CA CYS A 240 -11.88 20.94 10.32
C CYS A 240 -12.60 19.56 10.25
#